data_AF-A0A816H2T7-F1
#
_entry.id   AF-A0A816H2T7-F1
#
_cell.length_a   1.000
_cell.length_b   1.000
_cell.length_c   1.000
_cell.angle_alpha   90.00
_cell.angle_beta   90.00
_cell.angle_gamma   90.00
#
_symmetry.space_group_name_H-M   'P 1'
#
loop_
_entity.id
_entity.type
_entity.pdbx_description
1 polymer ?
#
loop_
_entity_poly.entity_id
_entity_poly.type
_entity_poly.pdbx_seq_one_letter_code
_entity_poly.pdbx_strand_id
1 'polypeptide(L)'
;IDRLVRERVFQAAYPLHEGDYKFDKTEKQMPFHENNPRRVLYDTWAQYRVFYKYQPLDLIREYFGEKVSLYFAWLGLYTTWLISASLVGVLVFMFGFIYLSNNLPVQDICTIGKGIRMCPLCDQCPYWNLSDTCSSARLGVFFDHPGTVFYAIFMSFWAVTFLKHWKQKNAQITHRWDLMEFDEEENRPRPEFAIRTSRVEKNPVTGLLEPYFPPRVRIYRIIAGIVTLSVMICIVIIFIIAIIVYRIIISIPLLRNRDLQVYALSVASLSGAVINLIVIMILGYLYQIIAYKLTQWGL
;
A
#
# COMPACT_ATOMS: atom_id res chain seq x y z
N ILE A 1 -17.88 -28.43 6.23
CA ILE A 1 -16.76 -28.84 5.36
C ILE A 1 -15.44 -28.27 5.87
N ASP A 2 -15.36 -26.97 6.19
CA ASP A 2 -14.15 -26.30 6.70
C ASP A 2 -13.45 -27.01 7.87
N ARG A 3 -14.23 -27.53 8.83
CA ARG A 3 -13.70 -28.33 9.94
C ARG A 3 -12.96 -29.59 9.47
N LEU A 4 -13.53 -30.32 8.51
CA LEU A 4 -12.99 -31.57 7.99
C LEU A 4 -11.72 -31.34 7.16
N VAL A 5 -11.66 -30.22 6.43
CA VAL A 5 -10.43 -29.80 5.73
C VAL A 5 -9.32 -29.48 6.75
N ARG A 6 -9.65 -28.78 7.84
CA ARG A 6 -8.68 -28.43 8.90
C ARG A 6 -8.16 -29.65 9.67
N GLU A 7 -9.05 -30.58 10.00
CA GLU A 7 -8.71 -31.85 10.66
C GLU A 7 -7.94 -32.82 9.72
N ARG A 8 -7.64 -32.39 8.49
CA ARG A 8 -6.95 -33.17 7.45
C ARG A 8 -7.69 -34.46 7.05
N VAL A 9 -8.99 -34.50 7.29
CA VAL A 9 -9.88 -35.54 6.75
C VAL A 9 -10.08 -35.32 5.25
N PHE A 10 -10.18 -34.06 4.82
CA PHE A 10 -10.13 -33.66 3.42
C PHE A 10 -8.87 -32.83 3.13
N GLN A 11 -8.28 -33.01 1.94
CA GLN A 11 -7.09 -32.26 1.53
C GLN A 11 -7.41 -30.82 1.13
N ALA A 12 -8.50 -30.61 0.40
CA ALA A 12 -8.94 -29.30 -0.05
C ALA A 12 -10.43 -29.31 -0.42
N ALA A 13 -11.07 -28.15 -0.32
CA ALA A 13 -12.41 -27.91 -0.86
C ALA A 13 -12.37 -26.56 -1.59
N TYR A 14 -12.66 -26.56 -2.88
CA TYR A 14 -12.63 -25.37 -3.74
C TYR A 14 -13.67 -25.50 -4.85
N PRO A 15 -14.27 -24.38 -5.30
CA PRO A 15 -15.12 -24.38 -6.47
C PRO A 15 -14.29 -24.66 -7.74
N LEU A 16 -14.88 -25.35 -8.72
CA LEU A 16 -14.25 -25.56 -10.02
C LEU A 16 -14.46 -24.33 -10.90
N HIS A 17 -13.42 -23.93 -11.62
CA HIS A 17 -13.53 -22.92 -12.66
C HIS A 17 -14.14 -23.52 -13.93
N GLU A 18 -14.97 -22.74 -14.62
CA GLU A 18 -15.47 -23.10 -15.94
C GLU A 18 -14.33 -23.03 -16.97
N GLY A 19 -14.02 -24.18 -17.58
CA GLY A 19 -13.09 -24.38 -18.69
C GLY A 19 -11.67 -23.78 -18.57
N ASP A 20 -10.90 -23.90 -19.65
CA ASP A 20 -9.62 -23.19 -19.79
C ASP A 20 -9.82 -21.79 -20.39
N TYR A 21 -8.92 -20.86 -20.04
CA TYR A 21 -8.89 -19.51 -20.60
C TYR A 21 -8.07 -19.44 -21.89
N LYS A 22 -7.22 -20.44 -22.16
CA LYS A 22 -6.39 -20.49 -23.37
C LYS A 22 -7.17 -21.01 -24.55
N PHE A 23 -6.84 -20.48 -25.72
CA PHE A 23 -7.42 -20.89 -26.99
C PHE A 23 -6.80 -22.23 -27.42
N ASP A 24 -7.59 -23.31 -27.40
CA ASP A 24 -7.15 -24.56 -28.02
C ASP A 24 -7.56 -24.59 -29.50
N LYS A 25 -6.63 -24.97 -30.39
CA LYS A 25 -6.87 -24.94 -31.85
C LYS A 25 -7.93 -25.96 -32.29
N THR A 26 -8.18 -26.95 -31.45
CA THR A 26 -9.14 -28.05 -31.58
C THR A 26 -10.58 -27.63 -31.29
N GLU A 27 -10.80 -26.48 -30.64
CA GLU A 27 -12.11 -26.02 -30.16
C GLU A 27 -12.85 -25.12 -31.17
N LYS A 28 -12.41 -25.10 -32.44
CA LYS A 28 -13.01 -24.30 -33.54
C LYS A 28 -14.48 -24.65 -33.88
N GLN A 29 -15.06 -25.67 -33.25
CA GLN A 29 -16.39 -26.19 -33.56
C GLN A 29 -17.45 -25.94 -32.47
N MET A 30 -17.12 -25.33 -31.34
CA MET A 30 -18.15 -25.01 -30.34
C MET A 30 -18.95 -23.76 -30.76
N PRO A 31 -20.29 -23.80 -30.69
CA PRO A 31 -21.14 -22.68 -31.06
C PRO A 31 -20.90 -21.47 -30.14
N PHE A 32 -21.04 -20.27 -30.71
CA PHE A 32 -20.86 -18.96 -30.08
C PHE A 32 -21.65 -18.73 -28.77
N HIS A 33 -22.62 -19.60 -28.46
CA HIS A 33 -23.47 -19.56 -27.26
C HIS A 33 -22.89 -20.27 -26.03
N GLU A 34 -21.81 -21.04 -26.16
CA GLU A 34 -21.08 -21.69 -25.03
C GLU A 34 -19.70 -21.05 -24.83
N ASN A 35 -19.61 -19.72 -24.93
CA ASN A 35 -18.36 -19.03 -24.63
C ASN A 35 -18.09 -19.08 -23.13
N ASN A 36 -17.07 -19.85 -22.72
CA ASN A 36 -16.59 -19.92 -21.36
C ASN A 36 -16.46 -18.51 -20.73
N PRO A 37 -17.18 -18.16 -19.65
CA PRO A 37 -17.15 -16.82 -19.06
C PRO A 37 -15.73 -16.43 -18.60
N ARG A 38 -14.92 -17.41 -18.21
CA ARG A 38 -13.50 -17.20 -17.88
C ARG A 38 -12.71 -16.66 -19.06
N ARG A 39 -12.99 -17.18 -20.26
CA ARG A 39 -12.34 -16.75 -21.51
C ARG A 39 -12.81 -15.36 -21.93
N VAL A 40 -14.11 -15.09 -21.82
CA VAL A 40 -14.66 -13.74 -22.07
C VAL A 40 -14.00 -12.71 -21.15
N LEU A 41 -13.86 -13.03 -19.86
CA LEU A 41 -13.16 -12.17 -18.88
C LEU A 41 -11.68 -11.98 -19.22
N TYR A 42 -10.99 -13.03 -19.70
CA TYR A 42 -9.60 -12.92 -20.11
C TYR A 42 -9.43 -11.97 -21.31
N ASP A 43 -10.25 -12.15 -22.35
CA ASP A 43 -10.17 -11.37 -23.59
C ASP A 43 -10.65 -9.91 -23.42
N THR A 44 -11.60 -9.66 -22.52
CA THR A 44 -12.17 -8.32 -22.30
C THR A 44 -11.49 -7.51 -21.21
N TRP A 45 -10.82 -8.16 -20.25
CA TRP A 45 -10.33 -7.49 -19.05
C TRP A 45 -8.92 -7.89 -18.62
N ALA A 46 -8.61 -9.19 -18.47
CA ALA A 46 -7.37 -9.64 -17.80
C ALA A 46 -6.11 -9.64 -18.70
N GLN A 47 -6.18 -9.08 -19.91
CA GLN A 47 -5.04 -8.92 -20.82
C GLN A 47 -4.42 -7.53 -20.73
N TYR A 48 -3.09 -7.47 -20.69
CA TYR A 48 -2.33 -6.20 -20.73
C TYR A 48 -2.70 -5.30 -21.93
N ARG A 49 -3.14 -5.88 -23.04
CA ARG A 49 -3.55 -5.13 -24.25
C ARG A 49 -4.81 -4.30 -24.05
N VAL A 50 -5.65 -4.64 -23.07
CA VAL A 50 -7.00 -4.10 -22.91
C VAL A 50 -7.07 -3.09 -21.75
N PHE A 51 -5.91 -2.64 -21.24
CA PHE A 51 -5.80 -1.73 -20.10
C PHE A 51 -6.54 -0.39 -20.27
N TYR A 52 -6.79 0.04 -21.51
CA TYR A 52 -7.46 1.30 -21.83
C TYR A 52 -8.99 1.23 -21.80
N LYS A 53 -9.59 0.03 -21.75
CA LYS A 53 -11.05 -0.13 -21.71
C LYS A 53 -11.59 0.02 -20.29
N TYR A 54 -12.86 0.39 -20.20
CA TYR A 54 -13.58 0.35 -18.92
C TYR A 54 -13.67 -1.08 -18.39
N GLN A 55 -13.55 -1.22 -17.08
CA GLN A 55 -13.62 -2.51 -16.43
C GLN A 55 -15.06 -3.07 -16.42
N PRO A 56 -15.30 -4.31 -16.88
CA PRO A 56 -16.62 -4.93 -16.87
C PRO A 56 -16.96 -5.48 -15.48
N LEU A 57 -17.38 -4.60 -14.57
CA LEU A 57 -17.63 -4.96 -13.17
C LEU A 57 -18.70 -6.03 -12.98
N ASP A 58 -19.74 -6.02 -13.81
CA ASP A 58 -20.86 -6.96 -13.69
C ASP A 58 -20.44 -8.39 -14.10
N LEU A 59 -19.59 -8.56 -15.13
CA LEU A 59 -19.02 -9.86 -15.50
C LEU A 59 -18.04 -10.40 -14.44
N ILE A 60 -17.26 -9.51 -13.82
CA ILE A 60 -16.34 -9.88 -12.73
C ILE A 60 -17.15 -10.32 -11.51
N ARG A 61 -18.27 -9.64 -11.22
CA ARG A 61 -19.18 -10.01 -10.15
C ARG A 61 -19.78 -11.40 -10.39
N GLU A 62 -20.30 -11.65 -11.59
CA GLU A 62 -20.91 -12.94 -11.92
C GLU A 62 -19.94 -14.12 -11.74
N TYR A 63 -18.66 -13.92 -12.07
CA TYR A 63 -17.66 -14.99 -12.00
C TYR A 63 -16.93 -15.12 -10.64
N PHE A 64 -16.62 -14.01 -9.97
CA PHE A 64 -15.83 -13.99 -8.73
C PHE A 64 -16.61 -13.57 -7.47
N GLY A 65 -17.86 -13.13 -7.63
CA GLY A 65 -18.71 -12.62 -6.56
C GLY A 65 -18.52 -11.13 -6.25
N GLU A 66 -19.31 -10.66 -5.28
CA GLU A 66 -19.45 -9.26 -4.92
C GLU A 66 -18.21 -8.71 -4.21
N LYS A 67 -17.56 -9.51 -3.37
CA LYS A 67 -16.35 -9.07 -2.62
C LYS A 67 -15.20 -8.70 -3.55
N VAL A 68 -14.94 -9.54 -4.56
CA VAL A 68 -13.85 -9.34 -5.53
C VAL A 68 -14.21 -8.20 -6.50
N SER A 69 -15.46 -8.14 -6.96
CA SER A 69 -15.91 -7.07 -7.86
C SER A 69 -15.93 -5.70 -7.19
N LEU A 70 -16.28 -5.58 -5.90
CA LEU A 70 -16.17 -4.33 -5.14
C LEU A 70 -14.72 -3.83 -5.02
N TYR A 71 -13.76 -4.73 -4.78
CA TYR A 71 -12.33 -4.38 -4.76
C TYR A 71 -11.90 -3.77 -6.09
N PHE A 72 -12.30 -4.41 -7.19
CA PHE A 72 -11.97 -3.94 -8.53
C PHE A 72 -12.70 -2.65 -8.91
N ALA A 73 -13.95 -2.46 -8.46
CA ALA A 73 -14.67 -1.20 -8.61
C ALA A 73 -13.94 -0.04 -7.91
N TRP A 74 -13.43 -0.27 -6.70
CA TRP A 74 -12.61 0.71 -5.98
C TRP A 74 -11.32 1.03 -6.74
N LEU A 75 -10.60 0.00 -7.17
CA LEU A 75 -9.33 0.14 -7.88
C LEU A 75 -9.50 0.91 -9.20
N GLY A 76 -10.53 0.59 -9.99
CA GLY A 76 -10.85 1.27 -11.24
C GLY A 76 -11.21 2.74 -11.03
N LEU A 77 -11.98 3.07 -9.98
CA LEU A 77 -12.29 4.45 -9.65
C LEU A 77 -11.05 5.22 -9.18
N TYR A 78 -10.24 4.61 -8.30
CA TYR A 78 -9.02 5.22 -7.78
C TYR A 78 -8.02 5.53 -8.89
N THR A 79 -7.77 4.57 -9.78
CA THR A 79 -6.88 4.75 -10.95
C THR A 79 -7.38 5.83 -11.90
N THR A 80 -8.69 5.89 -12.18
CA THR A 80 -9.28 6.95 -13.01
C THR A 80 -9.12 8.32 -12.35
N TRP A 81 -9.32 8.42 -11.04
CA TRP A 81 -9.20 9.69 -10.31
C TRP A 81 -7.74 10.15 -10.20
N LEU A 82 -6.79 9.21 -10.11
CA LEU A 82 -5.34 9.48 -10.14
C LEU A 82 -4.88 10.14 -11.45
N ILE A 83 -5.58 9.94 -12.57
CA ILE A 83 -5.25 10.60 -13.84
C ILE A 83 -5.30 12.13 -13.68
N SER A 84 -6.31 12.66 -12.99
CA SER A 84 -6.43 14.10 -12.76
C SER A 84 -5.29 14.63 -11.88
N ALA A 85 -4.91 13.90 -10.82
CA ALA A 85 -3.79 14.26 -9.96
C ALA A 85 -2.45 14.19 -10.70
N SER A 86 -2.25 13.15 -11.51
CA SER A 86 -1.05 12.98 -12.32
C SER A 86 -0.91 14.09 -13.34
N LEU A 87 -1.99 14.50 -14.00
CA LEU A 87 -1.97 15.61 -14.96
C LEU A 87 -1.49 16.91 -14.30
N VAL A 88 -2.09 17.29 -13.16
CA VAL A 88 -1.67 18.49 -12.41
C VAL A 88 -0.24 18.34 -11.90
N GLY A 89 0.15 17.17 -11.42
CA GLY A 89 1.51 16.88 -10.96
C GLY A 89 2.56 17.04 -12.06
N VAL A 90 2.29 16.56 -13.28
CA VAL A 90 3.17 16.73 -14.44
C VAL A 90 3.29 18.21 -14.83
N LEU A 91 2.20 18.98 -14.81
CA LEU A 91 2.26 20.42 -15.08
C LEU A 91 3.13 21.16 -14.05
N VAL A 92 2.99 20.82 -12.77
CA VAL A 92 3.79 21.38 -11.68
C VAL A 92 5.27 20.97 -11.81
N PHE A 93 5.55 19.72 -12.19
CA PHE A 93 6.91 19.24 -12.47
C PHE A 93 7.56 19.97 -13.66
N MET A 94 6.80 20.22 -14.73
CA MET A 94 7.26 21.01 -15.87
C MET A 94 7.54 22.47 -15.50
N PHE A 95 6.70 23.07 -14.64
CA PHE A 95 6.96 24.39 -14.07
C PHE A 95 8.28 24.42 -13.29
N GLY A 96 8.64 23.34 -12.59
CA GLY A 96 9.91 23.23 -11.87
C GLY A 96 11.15 23.37 -12.75
N PHE A 97 11.14 22.85 -13.99
CA PHE A 97 12.25 23.06 -14.94
C PHE A 97 12.40 24.53 -15.33
N ILE A 98 11.28 25.21 -15.60
CA ILE A 98 11.26 26.64 -15.97
C ILE A 98 11.73 27.48 -14.79
N TYR A 99 11.23 27.17 -13.59
CA TYR A 99 11.62 27.84 -12.36
C TYR A 99 13.14 27.70 -12.15
N LEU A 100 13.68 26.48 -12.21
CA LEU A 100 15.11 26.21 -12.01
C LEU A 100 16.02 27.08 -12.89
N SER A 101 15.66 27.27 -14.17
CA SER A 101 16.47 28.08 -15.10
C SER A 101 16.51 29.57 -14.76
N ASN A 102 15.51 30.08 -14.04
CA ASN A 102 15.35 31.51 -13.75
C ASN A 102 15.73 31.89 -12.31
N ASN A 103 16.11 30.92 -11.47
CA ASN A 103 16.43 31.18 -10.07
C ASN A 103 17.86 31.71 -9.89
N LEU A 104 17.95 33.01 -9.57
CA LEU A 104 19.19 33.70 -9.21
C LEU A 104 19.99 32.98 -8.10
N PRO A 105 19.38 32.51 -6.98
CA PRO A 105 20.15 31.90 -5.89
C PRO A 105 20.91 30.63 -6.31
N VAL A 106 20.32 29.81 -7.18
CA VAL A 106 20.96 28.59 -7.69
C VAL A 106 22.11 28.95 -8.63
N GLN A 107 21.92 29.97 -9.46
CA GLN A 107 22.96 30.46 -10.35
C GLN A 107 24.15 31.04 -9.58
N ASP A 108 23.90 31.75 -8.47
CA ASP A 108 24.93 32.29 -7.58
C ASP A 108 25.75 31.18 -6.90
N ILE A 109 25.09 30.13 -6.41
CA ILE A 109 25.77 28.95 -5.83
C ILE A 109 26.71 28.29 -6.86
N CYS A 110 26.25 28.14 -8.11
CA CYS A 110 27.02 27.45 -9.14
C CYS A 110 28.16 28.29 -9.76
N THR A 111 28.03 29.63 -9.77
CA THR A 111 28.98 30.55 -10.42
C THR A 111 29.90 31.23 -9.40
N ILE A 112 29.33 32.03 -8.51
CA ILE A 112 30.04 32.80 -7.47
C ILE A 112 30.57 31.86 -6.38
N GLY A 113 29.87 30.75 -6.11
CA GLY A 113 30.24 29.75 -5.10
C GLY A 113 31.63 29.10 -5.29
N LYS A 114 32.29 29.28 -6.44
CA LYS A 114 33.68 28.83 -6.64
C LYS A 114 34.69 29.59 -5.77
N GLY A 115 34.38 30.84 -5.42
CA GLY A 115 35.24 31.69 -4.58
C GLY A 115 34.96 31.58 -3.08
N ILE A 116 33.89 30.90 -2.68
CA ILE A 116 33.43 30.84 -1.30
C ILE A 116 33.78 29.47 -0.71
N ARG A 117 34.73 29.46 0.24
CA ARG A 117 35.09 28.26 1.01
C ARG A 117 34.15 28.11 2.20
N MET A 118 33.56 26.93 2.31
CA MET A 118 32.70 26.54 3.42
C MET A 118 33.52 25.86 4.51
N CYS A 119 33.04 26.00 5.75
CA CYS A 119 33.63 25.31 6.90
C CYS A 119 33.48 23.78 6.76
N PRO A 120 34.43 23.01 7.28
CA PRO A 120 34.32 21.56 7.32
C PRO A 120 33.15 21.13 8.21
N LEU A 121 32.46 20.06 7.81
CA LEU A 121 31.33 19.47 8.53
C LEU A 121 31.77 18.58 9.72
N CYS A 122 33.07 18.29 9.81
CA CYS A 122 33.66 17.46 10.85
C CYS A 122 35.09 17.95 11.18
N ASP A 123 35.59 17.61 12.38
CA ASP A 123 36.90 18.09 12.87
C ASP A 123 38.09 17.72 11.96
N GLN A 124 38.00 16.58 11.24
CA GLN A 124 39.07 16.06 10.38
C GLN A 124 38.69 16.06 8.88
N CYS A 125 37.82 16.97 8.47
CA CYS A 125 37.35 17.09 7.09
C CYS A 125 38.07 18.23 6.34
N PRO A 126 38.30 18.13 5.02
CA PRO A 126 38.84 19.23 4.24
C PRO A 126 37.79 20.33 4.02
N TYR A 127 38.27 21.57 3.86
CA TYR A 127 37.45 22.68 3.38
C TYR A 127 36.95 22.39 1.95
N TRP A 128 35.72 22.79 1.67
CA TRP A 128 35.04 22.53 0.40
C TRP A 128 34.47 23.84 -0.17
N ASN A 129 34.29 23.90 -1.49
CA ASN A 129 33.76 25.10 -2.15
C ASN A 129 32.23 25.00 -2.28
N LEU A 130 31.53 26.12 -2.13
CA LEU A 130 30.06 26.15 -2.23
C LEU A 130 29.56 25.66 -3.60
N SER A 131 30.33 25.87 -4.68
CA SER A 131 30.01 25.39 -6.03
C SER A 131 29.87 23.87 -6.14
N ASP A 132 30.51 23.12 -5.25
CA ASP A 132 30.51 21.66 -5.29
C ASP A 132 29.10 21.10 -5.01
N THR A 133 28.27 21.84 -4.26
CA THR A 133 26.86 21.48 -3.95
C THR A 133 25.88 21.96 -5.02
N CYS A 134 26.33 22.50 -6.15
CA CYS A 134 25.48 23.03 -7.22
C CYS A 134 24.45 22.01 -7.74
N SER A 135 24.81 20.72 -7.86
CA SER A 135 23.90 19.66 -8.31
C SER A 135 22.75 19.42 -7.31
N SER A 136 23.08 19.29 -6.03
CA SER A 136 22.11 19.12 -4.95
C SER A 136 21.23 20.36 -4.77
N ALA A 137 21.79 21.56 -4.90
CA ALA A 137 21.04 22.82 -4.83
C ALA A 137 20.05 22.96 -6.00
N ARG A 138 20.44 22.58 -7.22
CA ARG A 138 19.53 22.51 -8.38
C ARG A 138 18.38 21.55 -8.13
N LEU A 139 18.68 20.36 -7.60
CA LEU A 139 17.67 19.36 -7.29
C LEU A 139 16.72 19.83 -6.18
N GLY A 140 17.24 20.53 -5.16
CA GLY A 140 16.43 21.13 -4.09
C GLY A 140 15.43 22.14 -4.64
N VAL A 141 15.87 23.14 -5.41
CA VAL A 141 14.97 24.15 -5.99
C VAL A 141 14.02 23.58 -7.05
N PHE A 142 14.43 22.51 -7.73
CA PHE A 142 13.57 21.80 -8.67
C PHE A 142 12.38 21.13 -7.97
N PHE A 143 12.56 20.56 -6.78
CA PHE A 143 11.46 19.95 -6.01
C PHE A 143 10.74 20.95 -5.09
N ASP A 144 11.45 21.93 -4.53
CA ASP A 144 10.94 22.91 -3.56
C ASP A 144 10.73 24.28 -4.23
N HIS A 145 9.81 24.33 -5.20
CA HIS A 145 9.37 25.56 -5.85
C HIS A 145 7.94 25.93 -5.41
N PRO A 146 7.49 27.19 -5.53
CA PRO A 146 6.15 27.60 -5.10
C PRO A 146 4.99 26.76 -5.69
N GLY A 147 5.15 26.17 -6.88
CA GLY A 147 4.18 25.26 -7.47
C GLY A 147 3.88 23.98 -6.65
N THR A 148 4.80 23.49 -5.81
CA THR A 148 4.54 22.29 -4.99
C THR A 148 3.63 22.59 -3.81
N VAL A 149 3.65 23.82 -3.29
CA VAL A 149 2.69 24.30 -2.29
C VAL A 149 1.27 24.29 -2.87
N PHE A 150 1.11 24.78 -4.10
CA PHE A 150 -0.16 24.69 -4.83
C PHE A 150 -0.61 23.24 -5.00
N TYR A 151 0.29 22.36 -5.40
CA TYR A 151 0.00 20.93 -5.55
C TYR A 151 -0.43 20.27 -4.23
N ALA A 152 0.19 20.63 -3.10
CA ALA A 152 -0.17 20.10 -1.78
C ALA A 152 -1.61 20.49 -1.38
N ILE A 153 -2.01 21.73 -1.65
CA ILE A 153 -3.40 22.19 -1.43
C ILE A 153 -4.35 21.42 -2.34
N PHE A 154 -4.03 21.31 -3.63
CA PHE A 154 -4.81 20.53 -4.59
C PHE A 154 -4.97 19.07 -4.15
N MET A 155 -3.90 18.40 -3.71
CA MET A 155 -3.95 17.01 -3.24
C MET A 155 -4.84 16.82 -2.01
N SER A 156 -4.89 17.82 -1.12
CA SER A 156 -5.78 17.82 0.05
C SER A 156 -7.25 17.83 -0.38
N PHE A 157 -7.62 18.70 -1.33
CA PHE A 157 -8.98 18.71 -1.91
C PHE A 157 -9.28 17.46 -2.73
N TRP A 158 -8.31 16.98 -3.52
CA TRP A 158 -8.42 15.76 -4.31
C TRP A 158 -8.73 14.54 -3.44
N ALA A 159 -8.07 14.39 -2.28
CA ALA A 159 -8.29 13.28 -1.37
C ALA A 159 -9.71 13.29 -0.77
N VAL A 160 -10.18 14.46 -0.32
CA VAL A 160 -11.54 14.60 0.25
C VAL A 160 -12.62 14.34 -0.80
N THR A 161 -12.45 14.91 -2.00
CA THR A 161 -13.41 14.72 -3.11
C THR A 161 -13.41 13.28 -3.60
N PHE A 162 -12.25 12.63 -3.70
CA PHE A 162 -12.13 11.20 -4.01
C PHE A 162 -12.92 10.34 -3.02
N LEU A 163 -12.68 10.52 -1.71
CA LEU A 163 -13.36 9.73 -0.68
C LEU A 163 -14.87 9.97 -0.69
N LYS A 164 -15.33 11.20 -0.92
CA LYS A 164 -16.76 11.51 -1.06
C LYS A 164 -17.37 10.81 -2.28
N HIS A 165 -16.67 10.85 -3.41
CA HIS A 165 -17.12 10.21 -4.64
C HIS A 165 -17.12 8.69 -4.52
N TRP A 166 -16.10 8.09 -3.89
CA TRP A 166 -16.10 6.66 -3.58
C TRP A 166 -17.28 6.26 -2.70
N LYS A 167 -17.57 7.00 -1.63
CA LYS A 167 -18.74 6.72 -0.77
C LYS A 167 -20.04 6.70 -1.58
N GLN A 168 -20.24 7.68 -2.45
CA GLN A 168 -21.41 7.74 -3.32
C GLN A 168 -21.45 6.58 -4.32
N LYS A 169 -20.31 6.28 -4.97
CA LYS A 169 -20.21 5.19 -5.94
C LYS A 169 -20.43 3.83 -5.30
N ASN A 170 -19.88 3.62 -4.10
CA ASN A 170 -20.09 2.42 -3.30
C ASN A 170 -21.58 2.24 -3.00
N ALA A 171 -22.27 3.27 -2.51
CA ALA A 171 -23.72 3.20 -2.26
C ALA A 171 -24.53 2.87 -3.52
N GLN A 172 -24.19 3.47 -4.67
CA GLN A 172 -24.83 3.16 -5.96
C GLN A 172 -24.61 1.69 -6.37
N ILE A 173 -23.39 1.19 -6.21
CA ILE A 173 -23.03 -0.19 -6.57
C ILE A 173 -23.73 -1.18 -5.64
N THR A 174 -23.66 -0.96 -4.32
CA THR A 174 -24.32 -1.79 -3.31
C THR A 174 -25.84 -1.86 -3.54
N HIS A 175 -26.48 -0.72 -3.83
CA HIS A 175 -27.91 -0.69 -4.16
C HIS A 175 -28.22 -1.43 -5.46
N ARG A 176 -27.45 -1.18 -6.54
CA ARG A 176 -27.65 -1.84 -7.84
C ARG A 176 -27.42 -3.35 -7.77
N TRP A 177 -26.53 -3.79 -6.89
CA TRP A 177 -26.20 -5.19 -6.69
C TRP A 177 -27.04 -5.89 -5.63
N ASP A 178 -28.00 -5.19 -5.03
CA ASP A 178 -28.90 -5.69 -3.99
C ASP A 178 -28.17 -6.30 -2.79
N LEU A 179 -27.13 -5.59 -2.33
CA LEU A 179 -26.24 -6.04 -1.26
C LEU A 179 -26.63 -5.52 0.13
N MET A 180 -27.81 -4.90 0.26
CA MET A 180 -28.24 -4.29 1.53
C MET A 180 -28.53 -5.32 2.63
N GLU A 181 -28.88 -6.56 2.25
CA GLU A 181 -29.21 -7.66 3.17
C GLU A 181 -28.01 -8.57 3.49
N PHE A 182 -26.88 -8.41 2.78
CA PHE A 182 -25.71 -9.28 2.90
C PHE A 182 -25.01 -9.19 4.29
N ASP A 183 -25.13 -8.05 4.96
CA ASP A 183 -24.52 -7.84 6.28
C ASP A 183 -25.10 -8.78 7.37
N GLU A 184 -26.35 -9.25 7.24
CA GLU A 184 -26.98 -10.14 8.23
C GLU A 184 -26.49 -11.59 8.11
N GLU A 185 -26.20 -12.07 6.90
CA GLU A 185 -25.70 -13.43 6.68
C GLU A 185 -24.24 -13.62 7.10
N GLU A 186 -23.40 -12.58 6.98
CA GLU A 186 -22.00 -12.62 7.40
C GLU A 186 -21.81 -12.51 8.92
N ASN A 187 -22.82 -12.07 9.67
CA ASN A 187 -22.79 -11.99 11.14
C ASN A 187 -22.83 -13.35 11.86
N ARG A 188 -22.90 -14.47 11.12
CA ARG A 188 -22.78 -15.81 11.73
C ARG A 188 -21.41 -15.95 12.43
N PRO A 189 -21.35 -16.50 13.64
CA PRO A 189 -20.09 -16.66 14.37
C PRO A 189 -19.15 -17.51 13.53
N ARG A 190 -17.92 -17.00 13.32
CA ARG A 190 -16.89 -17.71 12.54
C ARG A 190 -16.76 -19.15 13.06
N PRO A 191 -16.63 -20.16 12.19
CA PRO A 191 -16.58 -21.55 12.63
C PRO A 191 -15.40 -21.85 13.59
N GLU A 192 -14.31 -21.08 13.51
CA GLU A 192 -13.19 -21.13 14.46
C GLU A 192 -13.58 -20.77 15.89
N PHE A 193 -14.48 -19.80 16.03
CA PHE A 193 -14.98 -19.31 17.30
C PHE A 193 -15.92 -20.32 17.95
N ALA A 194 -16.75 -21.00 17.14
CA ALA A 194 -17.74 -21.98 17.62
C ALA A 194 -17.13 -23.30 18.13
N ILE A 195 -15.92 -23.67 17.67
CA ILE A 195 -15.29 -24.96 18.03
C ILE A 195 -14.53 -24.89 19.37
N ARG A 196 -13.98 -23.72 19.73
CA ARG A 196 -13.13 -23.59 20.93
C ARG A 196 -13.89 -23.41 22.24
N THR A 197 -15.15 -23.02 22.16
CA THR A 197 -15.99 -22.82 23.35
C THR A 197 -16.71 -24.10 23.73
N SER A 198 -16.54 -24.54 24.98
CA SER A 198 -17.40 -25.55 25.59
C SER A 198 -18.72 -24.97 26.12
N ARG A 199 -18.82 -23.63 26.22
CA ARG A 199 -19.99 -22.93 26.76
C ARG A 199 -20.85 -22.35 25.64
N VAL A 200 -22.14 -22.69 25.68
CA VAL A 200 -23.17 -22.19 24.77
C VAL A 200 -24.17 -21.43 25.64
N GLU A 201 -24.52 -20.22 25.23
CA GLU A 201 -25.49 -19.38 25.94
C GLU A 201 -26.56 -18.90 24.97
N LYS A 202 -27.77 -18.65 25.48
CA LYS A 202 -28.87 -18.16 24.65
C LYS A 202 -28.66 -16.68 24.38
N ASN A 203 -28.52 -16.30 23.12
CA ASN A 203 -28.38 -14.90 22.74
C ASN A 203 -29.66 -14.13 23.14
N PRO A 204 -29.56 -13.02 23.89
CA PRO A 204 -30.71 -12.28 24.40
C PRO A 204 -31.54 -11.59 23.31
N VAL A 205 -30.98 -11.41 22.10
CA VAL A 205 -31.64 -10.73 20.96
C VAL A 205 -32.28 -11.74 20.02
N THR A 206 -31.53 -12.76 19.59
CA THR A 206 -31.99 -13.75 18.60
C THR A 206 -32.69 -14.94 19.24
N GLY A 207 -32.48 -15.19 20.54
CA GLY A 207 -32.99 -16.35 21.24
C GLY A 207 -32.33 -17.68 20.82
N LEU A 208 -31.33 -17.63 19.94
CA LEU A 208 -30.61 -18.81 19.46
C LEU A 208 -29.50 -19.19 20.45
N LEU A 209 -29.19 -20.49 20.53
CA LEU A 209 -28.06 -20.99 21.32
C LEU A 209 -26.77 -20.75 20.54
N GLU A 210 -25.93 -19.85 21.05
CA GLU A 210 -24.69 -19.43 20.41
C GLU A 210 -23.48 -19.65 21.34
N PRO A 211 -22.30 -19.98 20.78
CA PRO A 211 -21.09 -20.15 21.57
C PRO A 211 -20.68 -18.83 22.24
N TYR A 212 -20.52 -18.86 23.57
CA TYR A 212 -20.29 -17.66 24.39
C TYR A 212 -18.91 -17.69 25.08
N PHE A 213 -18.20 -16.56 24.99
CA PHE A 213 -16.93 -16.35 25.69
C PHE A 213 -17.12 -15.45 26.91
N PRO A 214 -16.63 -15.86 28.09
CA PRO A 214 -16.68 -15.01 29.27
C PRO A 214 -15.85 -13.74 29.03
N PRO A 215 -16.35 -12.56 29.47
CA PRO A 215 -15.72 -11.27 29.19
C PRO A 215 -14.28 -11.18 29.70
N ARG A 216 -13.95 -11.88 30.80
CA ARG A 216 -12.59 -11.91 31.37
C ARG A 216 -11.56 -12.49 30.38
N VAL A 217 -11.88 -13.60 29.70
CA VAL A 217 -10.98 -14.23 28.72
C VAL A 217 -10.80 -13.34 27.49
N ARG A 218 -11.89 -12.69 27.05
CA ARG A 218 -11.85 -11.71 25.96
C ARG A 218 -10.94 -10.53 26.30
N ILE A 219 -10.99 -10.02 27.54
CA ILE A 219 -10.15 -8.91 28.01
C ILE A 219 -8.67 -9.32 28.02
N TYR A 220 -8.30 -10.48 28.56
CA TYR A 220 -6.89 -10.93 28.53
C TYR A 220 -6.34 -11.05 27.11
N ARG A 221 -7.17 -11.50 26.15
CA ARG A 221 -6.79 -11.60 24.73
C ARG A 221 -6.62 -10.22 24.07
N ILE A 222 -7.51 -9.26 24.37
CA ILE A 222 -7.38 -7.88 23.90
C ILE A 222 -6.10 -7.25 24.47
N ILE A 223 -5.82 -7.45 25.76
CA ILE A 223 -4.59 -6.96 26.40
C ILE A 223 -3.35 -7.55 25.71
N ALA A 224 -3.33 -8.86 25.43
CA ALA A 224 -2.22 -9.47 24.72
C ALA A 224 -2.03 -8.93 23.30
N GLY A 225 -3.12 -8.60 22.60
CA GLY A 225 -3.09 -7.90 21.31
C GLY A 225 -2.47 -6.50 21.43
N ILE A 226 -2.91 -5.71 22.42
CA ILE A 226 -2.37 -4.38 22.70
C ILE A 226 -0.88 -4.44 23.06
N VAL A 227 -0.48 -5.38 23.92
CA VAL A 227 0.92 -5.59 24.31
C VAL A 227 1.77 -5.97 23.11
N THR A 228 1.27 -6.82 22.22
CA THR A 228 2.05 -7.17 21.02
C THR A 228 2.19 -5.97 20.09
N LEU A 229 1.12 -5.20 19.86
CA LEU A 229 1.18 -4.00 19.04
C LEU A 229 2.16 -2.97 19.62
N SER A 230 2.15 -2.76 20.94
CA SER A 230 3.08 -1.82 21.58
C SER A 230 4.53 -2.28 21.46
N VAL A 231 4.82 -3.58 21.66
CA VAL A 231 6.17 -4.14 21.46
C VAL A 231 6.63 -3.95 20.01
N MET A 232 5.77 -4.18 19.02
CA MET A 232 6.10 -3.95 17.61
C MET A 232 6.39 -2.47 17.32
N ILE A 233 5.61 -1.54 17.88
CA ILE A 233 5.85 -0.10 17.74
C ILE A 233 7.20 0.29 18.36
N CYS A 234 7.51 -0.20 19.56
CA CYS A 234 8.80 0.04 20.22
C CYS A 234 9.98 -0.45 19.37
N ILE A 235 9.85 -1.65 18.77
CA ILE A 235 10.87 -2.20 17.88
C ILE A 235 11.09 -1.29 16.66
N VAL A 236 10.02 -0.81 16.02
CA VAL A 236 10.13 0.12 14.90
C VAL A 236 10.85 1.41 15.29
N ILE A 237 10.54 1.98 16.47
CA ILE A 237 11.22 3.19 16.97
C ILE A 237 12.72 2.94 17.18
N ILE A 238 13.09 1.81 17.79
CA ILE A 238 14.51 1.43 17.99
C ILE A 238 15.22 1.33 16.64
N PHE A 239 14.58 0.73 15.62
CA PHE A 239 15.16 0.64 14.29
C PHE A 239 15.30 2.00 13.60
N ILE A 240 14.32 2.90 13.75
CA ILE A 240 14.42 4.27 13.22
C ILE A 240 15.63 4.98 13.83
N ILE A 241 15.81 4.89 15.15
CA ILE A 241 16.98 5.47 15.84
C ILE A 241 18.27 4.83 15.33
N ALA A 242 18.32 3.50 15.18
CA ALA A 242 19.48 2.79 14.66
C ALA A 242 19.85 3.24 13.23
N ILE A 243 18.86 3.49 12.36
CA ILE A 243 19.09 3.98 11.00
C ILE A 243 19.62 5.42 11.01
N ILE A 244 19.12 6.28 11.91
CA ILE A 244 19.65 7.64 12.09
C ILE A 244 21.12 7.58 12.52
N VAL A 245 21.46 6.74 13.50
CA VAL A 245 22.83 6.53 13.96
C VAL A 245 23.71 5.97 12.84
N TYR A 246 23.23 4.96 12.10
CA TYR A 246 23.93 4.42 10.93
C TYR A 246 24.26 5.49 9.90
N ARG A 247 23.30 6.37 9.57
CA ARG A 247 23.49 7.48 8.62
C ARG A 247 24.60 8.43 9.08
N ILE A 248 24.66 8.75 10.36
CA ILE A 248 25.72 9.59 10.92
C ILE A 248 27.07 8.87 10.79
N ILE A 249 27.16 7.61 11.22
CA ILE A 249 28.41 6.84 11.20
C ILE A 249 28.96 6.67 9.78
N ILE A 250 28.12 6.33 8.79
CA ILE A 250 28.56 6.14 7.41
C ILE A 250 28.95 7.45 6.73
N SER A 251 28.35 8.58 7.14
CA SER A 251 28.68 9.89 6.56
C SER A 251 30.10 10.35 6.92
N ILE A 252 30.61 10.01 8.11
CA ILE A 252 31.95 10.43 8.58
C ILE A 252 33.09 9.99 7.65
N PRO A 253 33.27 8.69 7.31
CA PRO A 253 34.34 8.26 6.42
C PRO A 253 34.13 8.78 4.98
N LEU A 254 32.88 8.95 4.54
CA LEU A 254 32.57 9.50 3.22
C LEU A 254 32.94 10.98 3.11
N LEU A 255 32.73 11.76 4.18
CA LEU A 255 33.09 13.18 4.27
C LEU A 255 34.60 13.40 4.35
N ARG A 256 35.35 12.43 4.88
CA ARG A 256 36.82 12.48 4.92
C ARG A 256 37.46 12.34 3.53
N ASN A 257 36.78 11.64 2.62
CA ASN A 257 37.26 11.44 1.25
C ASN A 257 36.85 12.63 0.36
N ARG A 258 37.85 13.36 -0.16
CA ARG A 258 37.62 14.59 -0.95
C ARG A 258 36.67 14.40 -2.14
N ASP A 259 36.80 13.31 -2.88
CA ASP A 259 35.98 13.06 -4.08
C ASP A 259 34.54 12.63 -3.74
N LEU A 260 34.35 12.02 -2.57
CA LEU A 260 33.04 11.51 -2.12
C LEU A 260 32.31 12.47 -1.18
N GLN A 261 32.98 13.51 -0.67
CA GLN A 261 32.42 14.45 0.29
C GLN A 261 31.14 15.12 -0.21
N VAL A 262 31.09 15.49 -1.49
CA VAL A 262 29.91 16.11 -2.14
C VAL A 262 28.71 15.17 -2.18
N TYR A 263 28.96 13.88 -2.37
CA TYR A 263 27.92 12.85 -2.45
C TYR A 263 27.66 12.15 -1.12
N ALA A 264 28.47 12.41 -0.08
CA ALA A 264 28.48 11.67 1.17
C ALA A 264 27.09 11.63 1.83
N LEU A 265 26.41 12.78 1.92
CA LEU A 265 25.08 12.88 2.52
C LEU A 265 24.02 12.18 1.67
N SER A 266 24.08 12.31 0.35
CA SER A 266 23.16 11.65 -0.59
C SER A 266 23.32 10.14 -0.57
N VAL A 267 24.57 9.64 -0.57
CA VAL A 267 24.90 8.21 -0.46
C VAL A 267 24.46 7.65 0.89
N ALA A 268 24.72 8.35 2.00
CA ALA A 268 24.27 7.95 3.33
C ALA A 268 22.73 7.92 3.43
N SER A 269 22.05 8.90 2.82
CA SER A 269 20.59 8.93 2.79
C SER A 269 20.03 7.77 1.96
N LEU A 270 20.59 7.52 0.77
CA LEU A 270 20.16 6.46 -0.14
C LEU A 270 20.42 5.07 0.47
N SER A 271 21.61 4.81 1.01
CA SER A 271 21.93 3.54 1.66
C SER A 271 21.06 3.31 2.89
N GLY A 272 20.83 4.35 3.70
CA GLY A 272 19.91 4.29 4.83
C GLY A 272 18.46 4.04 4.41
N ALA A 273 18.02 4.58 3.27
CA ALA A 273 16.68 4.32 2.73
C ALA A 273 16.52 2.86 2.26
N VAL A 274 17.54 2.30 1.61
CA VAL A 274 17.56 0.88 1.21
C VAL A 274 17.52 -0.05 2.43
N ILE A 275 18.35 0.23 3.45
CA ILE A 275 18.34 -0.54 4.70
C ILE A 275 16.96 -0.43 5.37
N ASN A 276 16.40 0.78 5.46
CA ASN A 276 15.07 0.99 6.02
C ASN A 276 14.00 0.17 5.28
N LEU A 277 14.04 0.15 3.94
CA LEU A 277 13.11 -0.64 3.13
C LEU A 277 13.23 -2.13 3.43
N ILE A 278 14.44 -2.68 3.47
CA ILE A 278 14.68 -4.10 3.80
C ILE A 278 14.14 -4.43 5.20
N VAL A 279 14.42 -3.57 6.18
CA VAL A 279 13.94 -3.76 7.56
C VAL A 279 12.41 -3.72 7.63
N ILE A 280 11.77 -2.75 6.99
CA ILE A 280 10.30 -2.65 6.94
C ILE A 280 9.68 -3.88 6.27
N MET A 281 10.27 -4.39 5.19
CA MET A 281 9.79 -5.60 4.52
C MET A 281 9.89 -6.83 5.43
N ILE A 282 11.02 -7.01 6.12
CA ILE A 282 11.22 -8.13 7.07
C ILE A 282 10.25 -8.02 8.26
N LEU A 283 10.16 -6.83 8.87
CA LEU A 283 9.25 -6.59 10.00
C LEU A 283 7.79 -6.76 9.59
N GLY A 284 7.41 -6.32 8.39
CA GLY A 284 6.06 -6.50 7.85
C GLY A 284 5.69 -7.98 7.70
N TYR A 285 6.61 -8.79 7.19
CA TYR A 285 6.43 -10.24 7.10
C TYR A 285 6.32 -10.91 8.48
N LEU A 286 7.21 -10.57 9.42
CA LEU A 286 7.14 -11.07 10.79
C LEU A 286 5.84 -10.66 11.48
N TYR A 287 5.41 -9.41 11.28
CA TYR A 287 4.15 -8.90 11.82
C TYR A 287 2.96 -9.69 11.29
N GLN A 288 2.90 -10.00 10.00
CA GLN A 288 1.82 -10.82 9.44
C GLN A 288 1.74 -12.20 10.10
N ILE A 289 2.88 -12.87 10.31
CA ILE A 289 2.93 -14.17 11.00
C ILE A 289 2.45 -14.05 12.45
N ILE A 290 2.95 -13.04 13.17
CA ILE A 290 2.61 -12.82 14.58
C ILE A 290 1.12 -12.45 14.71
N ALA A 291 0.63 -11.53 13.88
CA ALA A 291 -0.77 -11.11 13.85
C ALA A 291 -1.68 -12.28 13.49
N TYR A 292 -1.32 -13.13 12.54
CA TYR A 292 -2.07 -14.35 12.22
C TYR A 292 -2.10 -15.31 13.42
N LYS A 293 -0.96 -15.58 14.06
CA LYS A 293 -0.92 -16.45 15.24
C LYS A 293 -1.71 -15.87 16.42
N LEU A 294 -1.65 -14.55 16.63
CA LEU A 294 -2.38 -13.88 17.70
C LEU A 294 -3.88 -13.81 17.44
N THR A 295 -4.30 -13.57 16.21
CA THR A 295 -5.72 -13.62 15.84
C THR A 295 -6.26 -15.04 15.95
N GLN A 296 -5.49 -16.04 15.52
CA GLN A 296 -5.83 -17.44 15.79
C GLN A 296 -5.84 -17.78 17.28
N TRP A 297 -4.98 -17.22 18.13
CA TRP A 297 -4.97 -17.48 19.57
C TRP A 297 -6.05 -16.69 20.34
N GLY A 298 -6.41 -15.51 19.84
CA GLY A 298 -7.45 -14.63 20.35
C GLY A 298 -8.87 -15.07 20.01
N LEU A 299 -9.04 -15.97 19.05
CA LEU A 299 -10.25 -16.77 18.82
C LEU A 299 -10.29 -17.95 19.81
#